data_AF-A0A2T4MKF5-F1
#
_entry.id   AF-A0A2T4MKF5-F1
#
_cell.length_a   1.000
_cell.length_b   1.000
_cell.length_c   1.000
_cell.angle_alpha   90.00
_cell.angle_beta   90.00
_cell.angle_gamma   90.00
#
_symmetry.space_group_name_H-M   'P 1'
#
loop_
_entity.id
_entity.type
_entity.pdbx_description
1 polymer ?
#
loop_
_entity_poly.entity_id
_entity_poly.type
_entity_poly.pdbx_seq_one_letter_code
_entity_poly.pdbx_strand_id
1 'polypeptide(L)' 'MLLLLLLTSVLGTLNILLFIAIALDQQGGFEFFWKIDHIPHIEKYVILLFAVGVIMLLVSVYLLLYILKA' A
#
# COMPACT_ATOMS: atom_id res chain seq x y z
N MET A 1 5.60 -3.65 20.33
CA MET A 1 6.47 -3.54 19.14
C MET A 1 6.07 -4.51 18.04
N LEU A 2 5.99 -5.82 18.30
CA LEU A 2 5.65 -6.83 17.29
C LEU A 2 4.29 -6.62 16.61
N LEU A 3 3.25 -6.26 17.39
CA LEU A 3 1.94 -5.95 16.83
C LEU A 3 1.96 -4.71 15.92
N LEU A 4 2.76 -3.69 16.29
CA LEU A 4 2.93 -2.49 15.46
C LEU A 4 3.67 -2.82 14.16
N LEU A 5 4.73 -3.63 14.23
CA LEU A 5 5.45 -4.15 13.07
C LEU A 5 4.52 -4.90 12.11
N LEU A 6 3.69 -5.80 12.65
CA LEU A 6 2.70 -6.55 11.87
C LEU A 6 1.75 -5.59 11.16
N LEU A 7 1.16 -4.64 11.88
CA LEU A 7 0.21 -3.67 11.33
C LEU A 7 0.84 -2.81 10.24
N THR A 8 2.02 -2.24 10.47
CA THR A 8 2.70 -1.41 9.47
C THR A 8 3.10 -2.20 8.23
N SER A 9 3.50 -3.47 8.40
CA SER A 9 3.85 -4.35 7.30
C SER A 9 2.63 -4.73 6.46
N VAL A 10 1.55 -5.16 7.11
CA VAL A 10 0.31 -5.58 6.44
C VAL A 10 -0.34 -4.39 5.72
N LEU A 11 -0.51 -3.25 6.40
CA LEU A 11 -1.12 -2.06 5.81
C LEU A 11 -0.26 -1.47 4.69
N GLY A 12 1.07 -1.43 4.87
CA GLY A 12 1.99 -0.99 3.82
C GLY A 12 1.88 -1.86 2.57
N THR A 13 1.87 -3.19 2.75
CA THR A 13 1.73 -4.15 1.65
C THR A 13 0.37 -4.02 0.95
N LEU A 14 -0.73 -3.90 1.70
CA LEU A 14 -2.06 -3.70 1.13
C LEU A 14 -2.16 -2.42 0.29
N ASN A 15 -1.57 -1.32 0.76
CA ASN A 15 -1.55 -0.07 -0.01
C ASN A 15 -0.79 -0.19 -1.34
N ILE A 16 0.35 -0.91 -1.35
CA ILE A 16 1.11 -1.17 -2.57
C ILE A 16 0.31 -2.07 -3.51
N LEU A 17 -0.33 -3.12 -3.00
CA LEU A 17 -1.17 -4.02 -3.80
C LEU A 17 -2.36 -3.28 -4.40
N LEU A 18 -3.01 -2.40 -3.63
CA LEU A 18 -4.10 -1.57 -4.11
C LEU A 18 -3.63 -0.59 -5.19
N PHE A 19 -2.47 0.03 -5.01
CA PHE A 19 -1.85 0.88 -6.03
C PHE A 19 -1.60 0.12 -7.33
N ILE A 20 -1.00 -1.07 -7.26
CA ILE A 20 -0.72 -1.91 -8.44
C ILE A 20 -2.02 -2.29 -9.13
N ALA A 21 -3.02 -2.73 -8.36
CA ALA A 21 -4.32 -3.10 -8.89
C ALA A 21 -4.99 -1.94 -9.65
N ILE A 22 -5.02 -0.75 -9.07
CA ILE A 22 -5.59 0.44 -9.71
C ILE A 22 -4.78 0.83 -10.95
N ALA A 23 -3.45 0.78 -10.88
CA ALA A 23 -2.58 1.12 -12.01
C ALA A 23 -2.75 0.15 -13.19
N LEU A 24 -2.95 -1.15 -12.91
CA LEU A 24 -3.22 -2.17 -13.93
C LEU A 24 -4.61 -2.00 -14.55
N ASP A 25 -5.61 -1.67 -13.73
CA ASP A 25 -6.98 -1.38 -14.17
C ASP A 25 -7.03 -0.20 -15.17
N GLN A 26 -6.27 0.87 -14.89
CA GLN A 26 -6.12 2.02 -15.78
C GLN A 26 -5.42 1.72 -17.11
N GLN A 27 -4.59 0.67 -17.19
CA GLN A 27 -3.87 0.29 -18.42
C GLN A 27 -4.71 -0.59 -19.36
N GLY A 28 -5.96 -0.94 -18.98
CA GLY A 28 -6.92 -1.63 -19.85
C GLY A 28 -6.62 -3.11 -20.12
N GLY A 29 -5.61 -3.68 -19.45
CA GLY A 29 -5.21 -5.10 -19.57
C GLY A 29 -5.63 -5.98 -18.39
N PHE A 30 -6.27 -5.39 -17.38
CA PHE A 30 -6.65 -6.04 -16.14
C PHE A 30 -8.00 -5.47 -15.69
N GLU A 31 -9.01 -6.31 -15.49
CA GLU A 31 -10.27 -5.88 -14.88
C GLU A 31 -10.20 -6.14 -13.37
N PHE A 32 -10.08 -5.07 -12.59
CA PHE A 32 -10.14 -5.23 -11.14
C PHE A 32 -11.56 -5.63 -10.70
N PHE A 33 -11.67 -6.67 -9.87
CA PHE A 33 -12.97 -7.22 -9.43
C PHE A 33 -13.91 -6.15 -8.84
N TRP A 34 -13.33 -5.12 -8.22
CA TRP A 34 -14.06 -3.94 -7.77
C TRP A 34 -14.02 -2.88 -8.87
N LYS A 35 -15.13 -2.63 -9.55
CA LYS A 35 -15.22 -1.50 -10.49
C LYS A 35 -14.99 -0.19 -9.75
N ILE A 36 -13.86 0.46 -10.04
CA ILE A 36 -13.43 1.69 -9.38
C ILE A 36 -13.97 2.94 -10.11
N ASP A 37 -14.67 2.73 -11.23
CA ASP A 37 -15.33 3.73 -12.08
C ASP A 37 -16.21 4.74 -11.31
N HIS A 38 -16.68 4.35 -10.13
CA HIS A 38 -17.57 5.16 -9.29
C HIS A 38 -16.83 6.07 -8.29
N ILE A 39 -15.49 5.97 -8.20
CA ILE A 39 -14.69 6.78 -7.28
C ILE A 39 -14.09 7.96 -8.06
N PRO A 40 -14.73 9.15 -8.02
CA PRO A 40 -14.24 10.31 -8.72
C PRO A 40 -12.83 10.67 -8.22
N HIS A 41 -11.92 10.93 -9.17
CA HIS A 41 -10.53 11.30 -8.91
C HIS A 41 -9.67 10.23 -8.23
N ILE A 42 -10.04 8.93 -8.27
CA ILE A 42 -9.20 7.84 -7.74
C ILE A 42 -7.73 7.98 -8.19
N GLU A 43 -7.51 8.35 -9.45
CA GLU A 43 -6.19 8.56 -10.06
C GLU A 43 -5.31 9.57 -9.31
N LYS A 44 -5.92 10.62 -8.72
CA LYS A 44 -5.20 11.63 -7.93
C LYS A 44 -4.69 11.06 -6.60
N TYR A 45 -5.38 10.06 -6.06
CA TYR A 45 -5.06 9.42 -4.79
C TYR A 45 -4.18 8.18 -4.94
N VAL A 46 -4.01 7.66 -6.16
CA VAL A 46 -3.12 6.52 -6.47
C VAL A 46 -1.68 6.80 -6.04
N ILE A 47 -1.15 7.98 -6.35
CA ILE A 47 0.21 8.38 -5.94
C ILE A 47 0.32 8.50 -4.42
N LEU A 48 -0.72 9.00 -3.76
CA LEU A 48 -0.77 9.11 -2.30
C LEU A 48 -0.78 7.73 -1.64
N LEU A 49 -1.57 6.79 -2.16
CA LEU A 49 -1.60 5.39 -1.72
C LEU A 49 -0.22 4.74 -1.81
N PHE A 50 0.48 4.94 -2.93
CA PHE A 50 1.85 4.46 -3.10
C PHE A 50 2.80 5.06 -2.07
N ALA A 51 2.81 6.39 -1.93
CA ALA A 51 3.70 7.08 -1.00
C ALA A 51 3.48 6.63 0.45
N VAL A 52 2.21 6.53 0.87
CA VAL A 52 1.84 6.04 2.21
C VAL A 52 2.27 4.59 2.40
N GLY A 53 2.06 3.73 1.40
CA GLY A 53 2.50 2.33 1.41
C GLY A 53 4.01 2.20 1.61
N VAL A 54 4.81 2.94 0.85
CA VAL A 54 6.28 2.96 0.97
C VAL A 54 6.72 3.44 2.34
N ILE A 55 6.14 4.53 2.85
CA ILE A 55 6.48 5.06 4.18
C ILE A 55 6.17 4.03 5.28
N MET A 56 5.02 3.36 5.22
CA MET A 56 4.68 2.32 6.19
C MET A 56 5.66 1.13 6.15
N LEU A 57 6.12 0.73 4.95
CA LEU A 57 7.12 -0.31 4.82
C LEU A 57 8.49 0.11 5.38
N LEU A 58 8.91 1.35 5.17
CA LEU A 58 10.13 1.89 5.77
C LEU A 58 10.05 1.90 7.30
N VAL A 59 8.91 2.31 7.86
CA VAL A 59 8.65 2.25 9.30
C VAL A 59 8.69 0.81 9.79
N SER A 60 8.11 -0.13 9.04
CA SER A 60 8.16 -1.56 9.36
C SER A 60 9.61 -2.08 9.42
N VAL A 61 10.44 -1.77 8.43
CA VAL A 61 11.87 -2.13 8.42
C VAL A 61 12.60 -1.52 9.61
N TYR A 62 12.34 -0.25 9.92
CA TYR A 62 12.93 0.42 11.08
C TYR A 62 12.54 -0.27 12.40
N LEU A 63 11.26 -0.60 12.58
CA LEU A 63 10.78 -1.31 13.76
C LEU A 63 11.41 -2.71 13.87
N LEU A 64 11.58 -3.41 12.75
CA LEU A 64 12.25 -4.71 12.73
C LEU A 64 13.71 -4.59 13.19
N LEU A 65 14.47 -3.64 12.63
CA LEU A 65 15.85 -3.38 13.03
C LEU A 65 15.95 -3.00 14.52
N TYR A 66 14.99 -2.22 15.03
CA TYR A 66 14.94 -1.87 16.44
C TYR A 66 14.71 -3.09 17.34
N ILE A 67 13.81 -4.00 16.95
CA ILE A 67 13.54 -5.24 17.69
C ILE A 67 14.74 -6.17 17.64
N LEU A 68 15.42 -6.30 16.50
CA LEU A 68 16.60 -7.17 16.33
C LEU A 68 17.85 -6.64 17.04
N LYS A 69 17.90 -5.34 17.33
CA LYS A 69 18.96 -4.72 18.13
C LYS A 69 18.78 -4.93 19.64
N ALA A 70 17.55 -5.27 20.07
CA ALA A 70 17.23 -5.61 21.46
C ALA A 70 17.55 -7.08 21.74
#